data_AF-A0A920E316-F1
#
_entry.id   AF-A0A920E316-F1
#
_cell.length_a   1.000
_cell.length_b   1.000
_cell.length_c   1.000
_cell.angle_alpha   90.00
_cell.angle_beta   90.00
_cell.angle_gamma   90.00
#
_symmetry.space_group_name_H-M   'P 1'
#
loop_
_entity.id
_entity.type
_entity.pdbx_description
1 polymer ?
#
loop_
_entity_poly.entity_id
_entity_poly.type
_entity_poly.pdbx_seq_one_letter_code
_entity_poly.pdbx_strand_id
1 'polypeptide(L)'
;MEPFNAWDGKNFRNLKLLIKVKGKCTTDHISMAGPWLKYRGHLNNISNNMLTGAINFFNNKADNVKNQLTGDYGSVPDIQRDYLFNGIGTIVVGEENYGEGSSREHAAMEPRHLGVKVILVKSFARIHETNLKKQGMLALTFSNKNDFDLIMEDDTFEFEDLVNFSPGKQFNISCASY
;
A
#
# COMPACT_ATOMS: atom_id res chain seq x y z
N MET A 1 2.94 -21.38 4.57
CA MET A 1 2.47 -20.01 4.84
C MET A 1 1.11 -20.12 5.48
N GLU A 2 0.83 -19.24 6.44
CA GLU A 2 -0.51 -19.15 7.01
C GLU A 2 -1.44 -18.45 6.02
N PRO A 3 -2.71 -18.88 5.90
CA PRO A 3 -3.69 -18.19 5.07
C PRO A 3 -3.90 -16.75 5.54
N PHE A 4 -4.08 -15.82 4.62
CA PHE A 4 -4.46 -14.46 4.98
C PHE A 4 -5.89 -14.42 5.50
N ASN A 5 -6.15 -13.53 6.47
CA ASN A 5 -7.49 -13.30 7.00
C ASN A 5 -8.48 -12.94 5.89
N ALA A 6 -9.67 -13.54 5.94
CA ALA A 6 -10.78 -13.16 5.07
C ALA A 6 -11.21 -11.71 5.34
N TRP A 7 -11.85 -11.09 4.35
CA TRP A 7 -12.54 -9.82 4.56
C TRP A 7 -13.71 -10.03 5.54
N ASP A 8 -13.89 -9.08 6.45
CA ASP A 8 -14.90 -9.14 7.52
C ASP A 8 -16.30 -8.68 7.07
N GLY A 9 -16.46 -8.36 5.78
CA GLY A 9 -17.73 -7.90 5.22
C GLY A 9 -18.07 -6.45 5.58
N LYS A 10 -17.12 -5.67 6.09
CA LYS A 10 -17.34 -4.27 6.49
C LYS A 10 -16.59 -3.29 5.60
N ASN A 11 -17.07 -2.05 5.59
CA ASN A 11 -16.32 -0.95 5.01
C ASN A 11 -14.99 -0.75 5.75
N PHE A 12 -13.95 -0.38 5.00
CA PHE A 12 -12.71 0.06 5.61
C PHE A 12 -12.90 1.47 6.18
N ARG A 13 -12.55 1.61 7.46
CA ARG A 13 -12.68 2.83 8.26
C ARG A 13 -11.31 3.15 8.85
N ASN A 14 -11.01 4.43 9.06
CA ASN A 14 -9.79 4.94 9.69
C ASN A 14 -8.49 4.44 9.05
N LEU A 15 -8.45 4.25 7.73
CA LEU A 15 -7.22 3.85 7.07
C LEU A 15 -6.22 5.00 7.09
N LYS A 16 -4.97 4.75 7.47
CA LYS A 16 -3.91 5.77 7.44
C LYS A 16 -3.12 5.72 6.14
N LEU A 17 -2.65 6.87 5.68
CA LEU A 17 -1.69 6.91 4.58
C LEU A 17 -0.36 6.31 5.08
N LEU A 18 0.07 5.20 4.48
CA LEU A 18 1.40 4.66 4.75
C LEU A 18 2.47 5.46 4.00
N ILE A 19 2.27 5.63 2.70
CA ILE A 19 3.15 6.39 1.82
C ILE A 19 2.38 6.87 0.59
N LYS A 20 2.62 8.13 0.21
CA LYS A 20 2.33 8.64 -1.14
C LYS A 20 3.62 8.61 -1.93
N VAL A 21 3.69 7.71 -2.91
CA VAL A 21 4.90 7.48 -3.69
C VAL A 21 5.01 8.55 -4.78
N LYS A 22 6.17 9.20 -4.84
CA LYS A 22 6.53 10.16 -5.88
C LYS A 22 7.19 9.47 -7.06
N GLY A 23 6.71 9.77 -8.26
CA GLY A 23 7.25 9.29 -9.52
C GLY A 23 7.19 7.77 -9.66
N LYS A 24 8.23 7.22 -10.30
CA LYS A 24 8.30 5.80 -10.68
C LYS A 24 8.43 4.90 -9.45
N CYS A 25 7.55 3.89 -9.33
CA CYS A 25 7.64 2.83 -8.34
C CYS A 25 7.60 1.46 -9.00
N THR A 26 8.74 0.78 -9.05
CA THR A 26 8.90 -0.56 -9.64
C THR A 26 8.77 -1.65 -8.57
N THR A 27 8.66 -2.91 -8.98
CA THR A 27 8.69 -4.03 -8.02
C THR A 27 9.97 -4.10 -7.20
N ASP A 28 11.10 -3.56 -7.67
CA ASP A 28 12.34 -3.43 -6.88
C ASP A 28 12.27 -2.32 -5.81
N HIS A 29 11.47 -1.27 -6.03
CA HIS A 29 11.22 -0.25 -5.01
C HIS A 29 10.28 -0.78 -3.92
N ILE A 30 9.36 -1.69 -4.29
CA ILE A 30 8.39 -2.32 -3.39
C ILE A 30 9.02 -3.48 -2.62
N SER A 31 9.78 -4.35 -3.27
CA SER A 31 10.44 -5.52 -2.66
C SER A 31 11.77 -5.74 -3.37
N MET A 32 12.83 -5.20 -2.76
CA MET A 32 14.16 -5.18 -3.34
C MET A 32 14.74 -6.60 -3.45
N ALA A 33 15.49 -6.88 -4.52
CA ALA A 33 16.22 -8.14 -4.67
C ALA A 33 17.56 -8.11 -3.92
N GLY A 34 18.61 -8.69 -4.51
CA GLY A 34 19.96 -8.76 -3.95
C GLY A 34 19.99 -9.51 -2.61
N PRO A 35 20.44 -8.89 -1.51
CA PRO A 35 20.61 -9.57 -0.23
C PRO A 35 19.30 -10.13 0.35
N TRP A 36 18.15 -9.63 -0.10
CA TRP A 36 16.83 -10.08 0.35
C TRP A 36 16.38 -11.41 -0.26
N LEU A 37 16.98 -11.84 -1.37
CA LEU A 37 16.62 -13.10 -2.03
C LEU A 37 16.81 -14.33 -1.14
N LYS A 38 17.71 -14.25 -0.15
CA LYS A 38 17.88 -15.31 0.87
C LYS A 38 16.63 -15.50 1.74
N TYR A 39 15.77 -14.49 1.85
CA TYR A 39 14.53 -14.52 2.64
C TYR A 39 13.28 -14.79 1.81
N ARG A 40 13.39 -15.11 0.52
CA ARG A 40 12.22 -15.35 -0.36
C ARG A 40 11.26 -16.45 0.13
N GLY A 41 11.74 -17.38 0.96
CA GLY A 41 10.91 -18.42 1.60
C GLY A 41 10.33 -18.02 2.97
N HIS A 42 10.71 -16.87 3.51
CA HIS A 42 10.33 -16.37 4.83
C HIS A 42 9.61 -15.02 4.70
N LEU A 43 8.29 -15.06 4.47
CA LEU A 43 7.49 -13.87 4.17
C LEU A 43 7.71 -12.74 5.19
N ASN A 44 7.66 -13.04 6.49
CA ASN A 44 7.88 -12.02 7.52
C ASN A 44 9.28 -11.36 7.45
N ASN A 45 10.32 -12.11 7.08
CA ASN A 45 11.68 -11.58 7.01
C ASN A 45 11.88 -10.74 5.76
N ILE A 46 11.36 -11.18 4.61
CA ILE A 46 11.48 -10.40 3.38
C ILE A 46 10.64 -9.12 3.45
N SER A 47 9.49 -9.13 4.15
CA SER A 47 8.67 -7.93 4.36
C SER A 47 9.38 -6.78 5.10
N ASN A 48 10.56 -7.00 5.69
CA ASN A 48 11.38 -5.91 6.24
C ASN A 48 12.03 -5.05 5.14
N ASN A 49 11.80 -5.33 3.86
CA ASN A 49 12.20 -4.48 2.74
C ASN A 49 11.01 -3.83 2.01
N MET A 50 9.78 -4.02 2.53
CA MET A 50 8.58 -3.57 1.87
C MET A 50 8.62 -2.04 1.73
N LEU A 51 8.57 -1.58 0.47
CA LEU A 51 8.55 -0.17 0.05
C LEU A 51 9.75 0.68 0.50
N THR A 52 10.84 0.08 0.97
CA THR A 52 12.03 0.83 1.42
C THR A 52 12.69 1.60 0.27
N GLY A 53 12.48 1.19 -0.98
CA GLY A 53 12.99 1.91 -2.16
C GLY A 53 12.06 3.01 -2.66
N ALA A 54 10.79 3.02 -2.25
CA ALA A 54 9.83 4.01 -2.74
C ALA A 54 10.13 5.41 -2.18
N ILE A 55 10.02 6.43 -3.02
CA ILE A 55 10.28 7.83 -2.63
C ILE A 55 9.00 8.43 -2.06
N ASN A 56 9.03 8.88 -0.80
CA ASN A 56 7.92 9.60 -0.19
C ASN A 56 7.77 10.99 -0.82
N PHE A 57 6.56 11.30 -1.28
CA PHE A 57 6.19 12.58 -1.90
C PHE A 57 6.41 13.79 -1.00
N PHE A 58 6.17 13.66 0.31
CA PHE A 58 6.17 14.81 1.23
C PHE A 58 7.57 15.27 1.65
N ASN A 59 8.54 14.34 1.70
CA ASN A 59 9.90 14.65 2.16
C ASN A 59 11.02 14.29 1.15
N ASN A 60 10.67 13.72 -0.01
CA ASN A 60 11.59 13.27 -1.06
C ASN A 60 12.65 12.25 -0.60
N LYS A 61 12.36 11.46 0.45
CA LYS A 61 13.26 10.44 0.97
C LYS A 61 12.72 9.04 0.70
N ALA A 62 13.64 8.10 0.46
CA ALA A 62 13.33 6.68 0.52
C ALA A 62 13.27 6.23 1.99
N ASP A 63 12.46 5.22 2.28
CA ASP A 63 12.34 4.58 3.59
C ASP A 63 12.13 5.54 4.78
N ASN A 64 11.35 6.60 4.56
CA ASN A 64 11.09 7.62 5.59
C ASN A 64 9.66 8.16 5.47
N VAL A 65 8.76 7.61 6.27
CA VAL A 65 7.33 7.98 6.28
C VAL A 65 6.91 8.41 7.67
N LYS A 66 5.84 9.21 7.76
CA LYS A 66 5.31 9.69 9.03
C LYS A 66 4.44 8.61 9.68
N ASN A 67 4.69 8.34 10.96
CA ASN A 67 3.73 7.64 11.80
C ASN A 67 2.70 8.65 12.31
N GLN A 68 1.47 8.58 11.82
CA GLN A 68 0.41 9.52 12.22
C GLN A 68 0.01 9.37 13.70
N LEU A 69 0.38 8.29 14.38
CA LEU A 69 0.10 8.10 15.82
C LEU A 69 1.04 8.90 16.71
N THR A 70 2.31 9.02 16.31
CA THR A 70 3.35 9.69 17.12
C THR A 70 3.80 11.03 16.53
N GLY A 71 3.61 11.22 15.23
CA GLY A 71 4.14 12.35 14.46
C GLY A 71 5.58 12.17 13.98
N ASP A 72 6.26 11.10 14.40
CA ASP A 72 7.66 10.84 14.04
C ASP A 72 7.79 10.21 12.65
N TYR A 73 8.98 10.35 12.05
CA TYR A 73 9.33 9.65 10.82
C TYR A 73 10.16 8.40 11.09
N GLY A 74 9.92 7.34 10.33
CA GLY A 74 10.59 6.05 10.46
C GLY A 74 10.59 5.25 9.16
N SER A 75 11.14 4.03 9.22
CA SER A 75 11.13 3.12 8.08
C SER A 75 9.71 2.71 7.72
N VAL A 76 9.45 2.46 6.44
CA VAL A 76 8.12 2.02 5.97
C VAL A 76 7.68 0.70 6.63
N PRO A 77 8.52 -0.36 6.70
CA PRO A 77 8.09 -1.61 7.32
C PRO A 77 7.87 -1.49 8.83
N ASP A 78 8.66 -0.69 9.55
CA ASP A 78 8.47 -0.53 11.01
C ASP A 78 7.17 0.23 11.31
N ILE A 79 6.89 1.32 10.59
CA ILE A 79 5.65 2.08 10.75
C ILE A 79 4.44 1.24 10.36
N GLN A 80 4.53 0.47 9.27
CA GLN A 80 3.44 -0.42 8.89
C GLN A 80 3.17 -1.51 9.94
N ARG A 81 4.23 -2.04 10.58
CA ARG A 81 4.08 -3.00 11.69
C ARG A 81 3.47 -2.37 12.93
N ASP A 82 3.80 -1.12 13.23
CA ASP A 82 3.16 -0.39 14.34
C ASP A 82 1.66 -0.19 14.08
N TYR A 83 1.29 0.22 12.86
CA TYR A 83 -0.14 0.26 12.47
C TYR A 83 -0.81 -1.11 12.60
N LEU A 84 -0.18 -2.18 12.09
CA LEU A 84 -0.73 -3.53 12.19
C LEU A 84 -0.93 -3.97 13.65
N PHE A 85 0.05 -3.70 14.52
CA PHE A 85 -0.02 -4.01 15.95
C PHE A 85 -1.19 -3.27 16.64
N ASN A 86 -1.43 -2.01 16.24
CA ASN A 86 -2.55 -1.20 16.73
C ASN A 86 -3.88 -1.50 16.01
N GLY A 87 -3.95 -2.51 15.12
CA GLY A 87 -5.16 -2.88 14.40
C GLY A 87 -5.58 -1.87 13.32
N ILE A 88 -4.67 -1.00 12.89
CA ILE A 88 -4.91 0.06 11.91
C ILE A 88 -4.55 -0.44 10.51
N GLY A 89 -5.51 -0.36 9.59
CA GLY A 89 -5.28 -0.60 8.18
C GLY A 89 -4.64 0.61 7.51
N THR A 90 -3.89 0.38 6.43
CA THR A 90 -3.26 1.47 5.68
C THR A 90 -3.54 1.40 4.19
N ILE A 91 -3.33 2.54 3.55
CA ILE A 91 -3.38 2.74 2.10
C ILE A 91 -2.03 3.23 1.59
N VAL A 92 -1.62 2.70 0.42
CA VAL A 92 -0.50 3.23 -0.36
C VAL A 92 -1.08 4.00 -1.54
N VAL A 93 -0.56 5.18 -1.78
CA VAL A 93 -0.93 6.01 -2.93
C VAL A 93 0.25 6.11 -3.88
N GLY A 94 0.04 5.99 -5.20
CA GLY A 94 1.13 6.06 -6.18
C GLY A 94 0.72 6.71 -7.50
N GLU A 95 1.71 6.99 -8.34
CA GLU A 95 1.51 7.62 -9.64
C GLU A 95 1.19 6.59 -10.74
N GLU A 96 1.80 6.74 -11.91
CA GLU A 96 1.57 5.93 -13.10
C GLU A 96 2.41 4.66 -13.11
N ASN A 97 1.90 3.63 -13.76
CA ASN A 97 2.60 2.37 -14.01
C ASN A 97 3.19 1.73 -12.74
N TYR A 98 2.46 1.82 -11.63
CA TYR A 98 2.90 1.33 -10.33
C TYR A 98 3.15 -0.18 -10.36
N GLY A 99 4.29 -0.60 -9.83
CA GLY A 99 4.74 -1.99 -9.82
C GLY A 99 5.29 -2.46 -11.18
N GLU A 100 5.80 -1.55 -12.02
CA GLU A 100 6.53 -1.91 -13.23
C GLU A 100 7.74 -2.81 -12.91
N GLY A 101 8.09 -3.70 -13.84
CA GLY A 101 9.33 -4.46 -13.80
C GLY A 101 9.09 -5.95 -13.57
N SER A 102 10.01 -6.58 -12.85
CA SER A 102 10.02 -8.03 -12.71
C SER A 102 8.76 -8.57 -12.03
N SER A 103 8.28 -9.73 -12.49
CA SER A 103 7.16 -10.44 -11.89
C SER A 103 7.57 -11.00 -10.54
N ARG A 104 7.39 -10.21 -9.48
CA ARG A 104 7.61 -10.63 -8.09
C ARG A 104 6.29 -10.66 -7.34
N GLU A 105 5.89 -11.85 -6.92
CA GLU A 105 4.70 -12.01 -6.09
C GLU A 105 4.91 -11.41 -4.69
N HIS A 106 6.15 -11.41 -4.19
CA HIS A 106 6.52 -10.78 -2.92
C HIS A 106 6.13 -9.30 -2.84
N ALA A 107 6.25 -8.55 -3.94
CA ALA A 107 5.79 -7.16 -3.99
C ALA A 107 4.29 -6.99 -3.73
N ALA A 108 3.48 -8.05 -3.87
CA ALA A 108 2.07 -8.07 -3.48
C ALA A 108 1.84 -8.77 -2.12
N MET A 109 2.62 -9.79 -1.79
CA MET A 109 2.47 -10.55 -0.54
C MET A 109 2.94 -9.78 0.68
N GLU A 110 4.01 -8.99 0.57
CA GLU A 110 4.56 -8.25 1.71
C GLU A 110 3.62 -7.14 2.20
N PRO A 111 3.06 -6.25 1.33
CA PRO A 111 2.05 -5.30 1.79
C PRO A 111 0.85 -6.00 2.43
N ARG A 112 0.38 -7.11 1.83
CA ARG A 112 -0.74 -7.88 2.37
C ARG A 112 -0.44 -8.49 3.74
N HIS A 113 0.77 -9.01 3.92
CA HIS A 113 1.26 -9.60 5.16
C HIS A 113 1.36 -8.56 6.28
N LEU A 114 1.86 -7.37 5.95
CA LEU A 114 2.00 -6.29 6.92
C LEU A 114 0.71 -5.49 7.16
N GLY A 115 -0.41 -5.83 6.52
CA GLY A 115 -1.72 -5.26 6.81
C GLY A 115 -2.14 -4.07 5.94
N VAL A 116 -1.40 -3.78 4.86
CA VAL A 116 -1.84 -2.82 3.84
C VAL A 116 -3.12 -3.34 3.20
N LYS A 117 -4.15 -2.49 3.14
CA LYS A 117 -5.49 -2.87 2.66
C LYS A 117 -5.69 -2.50 1.20
N VAL A 118 -5.14 -1.36 0.79
CA VAL A 118 -5.43 -0.72 -0.49
C VAL A 118 -4.15 -0.19 -1.12
N ILE A 119 -4.01 -0.41 -2.42
CA ILE A 119 -3.07 0.33 -3.28
C ILE A 119 -3.93 1.16 -4.23
N LEU A 120 -3.82 2.49 -4.15
CA LEU A 120 -4.57 3.44 -4.97
C LEU A 120 -3.61 4.24 -5.85
N VAL A 121 -3.71 4.09 -7.16
CA VAL A 121 -2.70 4.65 -8.08
C VAL A 121 -3.32 5.32 -9.31
N LYS A 122 -2.55 6.09 -10.07
CA LYS A 122 -3.02 6.61 -11.37
C LYS A 122 -3.14 5.50 -12.41
N SER A 123 -2.21 4.54 -12.39
CA SER A 123 -2.29 3.29 -13.17
C SER A 123 -1.34 2.21 -12.64
N PHE A 124 -1.63 0.94 -12.95
CA PHE A 124 -0.79 -0.21 -12.58
C PHE A 124 -0.04 -0.80 -13.77
N ALA A 125 1.10 -1.43 -13.49
CA ALA A 125 1.64 -2.46 -14.36
C ALA A 125 0.78 -3.74 -14.27
N ARG A 126 0.39 -4.29 -15.43
CA ARG A 126 -0.58 -5.41 -15.57
C ARG A 126 -0.32 -6.61 -14.66
N ILE A 127 0.94 -7.07 -14.58
CA ILE A 127 1.29 -8.25 -13.79
C ILE A 127 1.15 -7.97 -12.29
N HIS A 128 1.61 -6.80 -11.86
CA HIS A 128 1.56 -6.43 -10.44
C HIS A 128 0.11 -6.25 -9.96
N GLU A 129 -0.75 -5.62 -10.75
CA GLU A 129 -2.20 -5.53 -10.46
C GLU A 129 -2.83 -6.90 -10.24
N THR A 130 -2.49 -7.87 -11.10
CA THR A 130 -2.98 -9.25 -11.00
C THR A 130 -2.49 -9.91 -9.72
N ASN A 131 -1.23 -9.70 -9.34
CA ASN A 131 -0.67 -10.26 -8.11
C ASN A 131 -1.34 -9.68 -6.86
N LEU A 132 -1.58 -8.37 -6.81
CA LEU A 132 -2.30 -7.74 -5.69
C LEU A 132 -3.70 -8.35 -5.51
N LYS A 133 -4.47 -8.50 -6.61
CA LYS A 133 -5.80 -9.11 -6.58
C LYS A 133 -5.75 -10.56 -6.12
N LYS A 134 -4.77 -11.35 -6.56
CA LYS A 134 -4.57 -12.75 -6.11
C LYS A 134 -4.28 -12.85 -4.62
N GLN A 135 -3.61 -11.86 -4.02
CA GLN A 135 -3.36 -11.82 -2.58
C GLN A 135 -4.52 -11.21 -1.77
N GLY A 136 -5.65 -10.91 -2.42
CA GLY A 136 -6.84 -10.36 -1.75
C GLY A 136 -6.68 -8.90 -1.33
N MET A 137 -5.86 -8.12 -2.06
CA MET A 137 -5.76 -6.67 -1.87
C MET A 137 -6.66 -5.91 -2.85
N LEU A 138 -7.13 -4.73 -2.43
CA LEU A 138 -7.78 -3.79 -3.33
C LEU A 138 -6.73 -3.02 -4.13
N ALA A 139 -6.60 -3.38 -5.41
CA ALA A 139 -5.82 -2.62 -6.39
C ALA A 139 -6.77 -1.66 -7.13
N LEU A 140 -6.74 -0.38 -6.75
CA LEU A 140 -7.66 0.64 -7.23
C LEU A 140 -6.93 1.69 -8.05
N THR A 141 -7.64 2.26 -9.03
CA THR A 141 -7.17 3.41 -9.79
C THR A 141 -8.08 4.61 -9.55
N PHE A 142 -7.51 5.81 -9.54
CA PHE A 142 -8.31 7.03 -9.54
C PHE A 142 -9.22 7.10 -10.77
N SER A 143 -10.48 7.48 -10.58
CA SER A 143 -11.37 7.85 -11.69
C SER A 143 -10.92 9.17 -12.32
N ASN A 144 -10.46 10.12 -11.50
CA ASN A 144 -9.80 11.35 -11.90
C ASN A 144 -8.36 11.40 -11.37
N LYS A 145 -7.37 11.33 -12.27
CA LYS A 145 -5.94 11.28 -11.90
C LYS A 145 -5.46 12.53 -11.13
N ASN A 146 -6.15 13.66 -11.25
CA ASN A 146 -5.81 14.89 -10.54
C ASN A 146 -6.15 14.81 -9.03
N ASP A 147 -7.02 13.87 -8.62
CA ASP A 147 -7.35 13.65 -7.21
C ASP A 147 -6.12 13.16 -6.41
N PHE A 148 -5.11 12.60 -7.09
CA PHE A 148 -3.81 12.31 -6.49
C PHE A 148 -3.21 13.54 -5.79
N ASP A 149 -3.37 14.74 -6.35
CA ASP A 149 -2.77 15.96 -5.80
C ASP A 149 -3.51 16.46 -4.55
N LEU A 150 -4.76 16.01 -4.33
CA LEU A 150 -5.58 16.37 -3.18
C LEU A 150 -5.19 15.61 -1.91
N ILE A 151 -4.50 14.47 -2.05
CA ILE A 151 -4.15 13.61 -0.91
C ILE A 151 -2.97 14.19 -0.13
N MET A 152 -3.18 14.39 1.17
CA MET A 152 -2.23 14.95 2.14
C MET A 152 -1.66 13.89 3.09
N GLU A 153 -0.52 14.19 3.74
CA GLU A 153 0.24 13.21 4.53
C GLU A 153 -0.55 12.68 5.75
N ASP A 154 -1.36 13.55 6.34
CA ASP A 154 -2.14 13.31 7.55
C ASP A 154 -3.57 12.86 7.27
N ASP A 155 -3.89 12.56 6.01
CA ASP A 155 -5.22 12.09 5.63
C ASP A 155 -5.53 10.71 6.22
N THR A 156 -6.79 10.59 6.63
CA THR A 156 -7.43 9.34 7.03
C THR A 156 -8.52 9.00 6.03
N PHE A 157 -8.56 7.75 5.57
CA PHE A 157 -9.42 7.30 4.47
C PHE A 157 -10.54 6.39 4.94
N GLU A 158 -11.68 6.58 4.30
CA GLU A 158 -12.96 6.00 4.65
C GLU A 158 -13.62 5.47 3.39
N PHE A 159 -13.94 4.18 3.34
CA PHE A 159 -14.69 3.58 2.25
C PHE A 159 -16.19 3.66 2.57
N GLU A 160 -16.97 4.23 1.67
CA GLU A 160 -18.41 4.40 1.90
C GLU A 160 -19.22 3.18 1.46
N ASP A 161 -18.76 2.47 0.42
CA ASP A 161 -19.59 1.50 -0.28
C ASP A 161 -18.86 0.22 -0.69
N LEU A 162 -17.79 -0.13 0.03
CA LEU A 162 -17.05 -1.38 -0.14
C LEU A 162 -17.94 -2.61 0.02
N VAL A 163 -18.89 -2.57 0.95
CA VAL A 163 -19.88 -3.66 1.16
C VAL A 163 -20.74 -3.96 -0.07
N ASN A 164 -20.84 -3.00 -1.00
CA ASN A 164 -21.62 -3.11 -2.22
C ASN A 164 -20.71 -3.38 -3.44
N PHE A 165 -19.53 -3.96 -3.23
CA PHE A 165 -18.57 -4.24 -4.30
C PHE A 165 -19.18 -5.13 -5.38
N SER A 166 -19.13 -4.66 -6.62
CA SER A 166 -19.55 -5.40 -7.80
C SER A 166 -18.75 -4.97 -9.04
N PRO A 167 -18.66 -5.83 -10.07
CA PRO A 167 -17.97 -5.47 -11.31
C PRO A 167 -18.54 -4.20 -11.94
N GLY A 168 -17.65 -3.26 -12.32
CA GLY A 168 -18.02 -2.00 -12.97
C GLY A 168 -18.47 -0.88 -12.02
N LYS A 169 -18.68 -1.17 -10.72
CA LYS A 169 -19.01 -0.15 -9.73
C LYS A 169 -17.74 0.54 -9.21
N GLN A 170 -17.75 1.87 -9.21
CA GLN A 170 -16.70 2.69 -8.59
C GLN A 170 -16.90 2.77 -7.08
N PHE A 171 -15.81 2.85 -6.32
CA PHE A 171 -15.85 3.09 -4.89
C PHE A 171 -15.77 4.58 -4.58
N ASN A 172 -16.52 5.03 -3.59
CA ASN A 172 -16.36 6.35 -3.01
C ASN A 172 -15.44 6.25 -1.78
N ILE A 173 -14.34 7.01 -1.81
CA ILE A 173 -13.37 7.10 -0.73
C ILE A 173 -13.31 8.55 -0.29
N SER A 174 -13.75 8.84 0.92
CA SER A 174 -13.56 10.17 1.53
C SER A 174 -12.25 10.20 2.31
N CYS A 175 -11.54 11.32 2.27
CA CYS A 175 -10.37 11.55 3.10
C CYS A 175 -10.46 12.89 3.84
N ALA A 176 -9.90 12.93 5.06
CA ALA A 176 -9.81 14.13 5.87
C ALA A 176 -8.53 14.09 6.71
N SER A 177 -7.88 15.25 6.86
CA SER A 177 -6.77 15.44 7.80
C SER A 177 -7.34 15.74 9.19
N TYR A 178 -6.82 15.07 10.22
CA TYR A 178 -7.22 15.27 11.63
C TYR A 178 -6.03 15.68 12.48
#